data_AF-A0AA39HPQ0-F1
#
_entry.id   AF-A0AA39HPQ0-F1
#
_cell.length_a   1.000
_cell.length_b   1.000
_cell.length_c   1.000
_cell.angle_alpha   90.00
_cell.angle_beta   90.00
_cell.angle_gamma   90.00
#
_symmetry.space_group_name_H-M   'P 1'
#
loop_
_entity.id
_entity.type
_entity.pdbx_description
1 polymer ?
#
loop_
_entity_poly.entity_id
_entity_poly.type
_entity_poly.pdbx_seq_one_letter_code
_entity_poly.pdbx_strand_id
1 'polypeptide(L)'
;MPPRLQKLQNGKKSSSPESDEEKPSVSRFLQMKRTLSDDGKLIKEEIRTSRVGCSYQAELPEYVGKRHLKPRNRLNETLWIPEATENNILALYGTIGTERKYPLYDDEQVLHALYSSGYRIPEAVELLDEDVSINSPRRTVTVPRKKMTLEEVESFEEGIVNLGKNFFKIRNGYLPLRTTGELIEFYYFWKNSSRYDRLVDRLAESIDIMDGEIMKLTDLKKPRK
;
A
#
# COMPACT_ATOMS: atom_id res chain seq x y z
N MET A 1 22.74 -0.65 39.12
CA MET A 1 23.53 -1.87 38.81
C MET A 1 22.65 -3.09 39.04
N PRO A 2 22.37 -3.94 38.04
CA PRO A 2 21.69 -5.21 38.26
C PRO A 2 22.71 -6.32 38.63
N PRO A 3 22.40 -7.24 39.56
CA PRO A 3 23.33 -8.28 39.99
C PRO A 3 23.39 -9.47 39.01
N ARG A 4 24.58 -10.08 38.99
CA ARG A 4 25.05 -11.20 38.17
C ARG A 4 24.32 -12.53 38.44
N LEU A 5 24.05 -13.25 37.36
CA LEU A 5 23.66 -14.66 37.27
C LEU A 5 24.63 -15.60 38.02
N GLN A 6 24.11 -16.46 38.89
CA GLN A 6 24.83 -17.60 39.45
C GLN A 6 24.68 -18.82 38.53
N LYS A 7 25.82 -19.47 38.23
CA LYS A 7 25.89 -20.74 37.51
C LYS A 7 25.54 -21.89 38.48
N LEU A 8 24.59 -22.74 38.11
CA LEU A 8 24.37 -24.03 38.76
C LEU A 8 25.10 -25.14 38.00
N GLN A 9 25.76 -25.98 38.78
CA GLN A 9 26.74 -26.98 38.40
C GLN A 9 26.07 -28.33 38.07
N ASN A 10 26.70 -29.07 37.17
CA ASN A 10 26.33 -30.42 36.74
C ASN A 10 26.36 -31.43 37.89
N GLY A 11 25.32 -32.27 38.01
CA GLY A 11 25.32 -33.52 38.78
C GLY A 11 25.18 -34.74 37.87
N LYS A 12 26.05 -35.74 38.05
CA LYS A 12 26.10 -36.99 37.27
C LYS A 12 25.19 -38.10 37.87
N LYS A 13 24.45 -38.75 36.96
CA LYS A 13 24.14 -40.19 36.77
C LYS A 13 23.88 -41.16 37.94
N SER A 14 22.71 -41.80 37.89
CA SER A 14 22.41 -43.26 38.02
C SER A 14 20.97 -43.45 37.55
N SER A 15 20.45 -44.48 36.87
CA SER A 15 20.84 -45.83 36.44
C SER A 15 19.75 -46.29 35.44
N SER A 16 20.12 -46.99 34.36
CA SER A 16 19.17 -47.56 33.36
C SER A 16 18.49 -48.85 33.86
N PRO A 17 17.41 -49.36 33.21
CA PRO A 17 17.57 -50.16 31.97
C PRO A 17 16.55 -49.89 30.84
N GLU A 18 16.90 -50.40 29.65
CA GLU A 18 16.17 -50.60 28.36
C GLU A 18 14.64 -50.84 28.48
N SER A 19 13.76 -50.50 27.53
CA SER A 19 13.81 -50.51 26.05
C SER A 19 12.69 -49.64 25.42
N ASP A 20 12.73 -49.52 24.08
CA ASP A 20 11.64 -49.21 23.12
C ASP A 20 11.66 -47.84 22.39
N GLU A 21 12.11 -47.92 21.13
CA GLU A 21 11.83 -47.06 19.97
C GLU A 21 11.51 -45.57 20.17
N GLU A 22 12.54 -44.71 20.16
CA GLU A 22 12.36 -43.28 19.89
C GLU A 22 12.09 -43.02 18.40
N LYS A 23 10.81 -42.93 18.04
CA LYS A 23 10.40 -42.26 16.79
C LYS A 23 10.82 -40.79 16.89
N PRO A 24 11.44 -40.20 15.85
CA PRO A 24 11.81 -38.78 15.90
C PRO A 24 10.54 -37.95 16.07
N SER A 25 10.55 -37.11 17.11
CA SER A 25 9.51 -36.11 17.40
C SER A 25 9.50 -35.08 16.28
N VAL A 26 8.86 -35.42 15.16
CA VAL A 26 8.57 -34.47 14.09
C VAL A 26 7.55 -33.50 14.66
N SER A 27 7.95 -32.23 14.77
CA SER A 27 7.09 -31.17 15.31
C SER A 27 5.69 -31.23 14.69
N ARG A 28 4.66 -31.15 15.54
CA ARG A 28 3.23 -31.17 15.20
C ARG A 28 2.85 -30.24 14.04
N PHE A 29 3.67 -29.24 13.77
CA PHE A 29 3.54 -28.29 12.66
C PHE A 29 3.75 -28.90 11.26
N LEU A 30 4.46 -30.03 11.12
CA LEU A 30 4.68 -30.69 9.83
C LEU A 30 3.60 -31.70 9.42
N GLN A 31 2.63 -31.98 10.29
CA GLN A 31 1.48 -32.82 9.96
C GLN A 31 0.40 -32.02 9.21
N MET A 32 0.71 -31.56 8.00
CA MET A 32 -0.35 -31.11 7.08
C MET A 32 -1.06 -32.30 6.45
N LYS A 33 -2.39 -32.21 6.44
CA LYS A 33 -3.36 -33.23 6.04
C LYS A 33 -3.13 -33.69 4.60
N ARG A 34 -2.94 -34.99 4.40
CA ARG A 34 -3.05 -35.64 3.08
C ARG A 34 -4.54 -35.80 2.77
N THR A 35 -5.07 -35.07 1.80
CA THR A 35 -6.40 -35.36 1.24
C THR A 35 -6.23 -36.44 0.18
N LEU A 36 -6.86 -37.59 0.39
CA LEU A 36 -6.96 -38.66 -0.60
C LEU A 36 -7.96 -38.25 -1.68
N SER A 37 -7.59 -38.42 -2.96
CA SER A 37 -8.52 -38.38 -4.08
C SER A 37 -8.95 -39.81 -4.42
N ASP A 38 -10.19 -39.98 -4.89
CA ASP A 38 -10.95 -41.24 -4.95
C ASP A 38 -10.40 -42.30 -5.94
N ASP A 39 -9.45 -41.93 -6.80
CA ASP A 39 -8.99 -42.78 -7.92
C ASP A 39 -7.64 -43.50 -7.68
N GLY A 40 -7.16 -43.58 -6.44
CA GLY A 40 -5.96 -44.38 -6.09
C GLY A 40 -4.64 -43.97 -6.79
N LYS A 41 -4.65 -42.90 -7.59
CA LYS A 41 -3.47 -42.34 -8.25
C LYS A 41 -2.88 -41.26 -7.35
N LEU A 42 -1.61 -41.43 -6.96
CA LEU A 42 -0.85 -40.36 -6.32
C LEU A 42 -0.79 -39.18 -7.29
N ILE A 43 -1.54 -38.13 -6.99
CA ILE A 43 -1.24 -36.80 -7.51
C ILE A 43 0.16 -36.50 -6.95
N LYS A 44 1.18 -36.49 -7.82
CA LYS A 44 2.43 -35.77 -7.55
C LYS A 44 2.04 -34.29 -7.53
N GLU A 45 1.34 -33.87 -6.49
CA GLU A 45 1.40 -32.49 -6.07
C GLU A 45 2.89 -32.28 -5.82
N GLU A 46 3.54 -31.48 -6.67
CA GLU A 46 4.80 -30.88 -6.32
C GLU A 46 4.53 -30.15 -5.00
N ILE A 47 4.83 -30.84 -3.89
CA ILE A 47 4.82 -30.23 -2.58
C ILE A 47 5.80 -29.07 -2.75
N ARG A 48 5.28 -27.84 -2.79
CA ARG A 48 6.09 -26.62 -2.80
C ARG A 48 6.77 -26.54 -1.44
N THR A 49 7.77 -27.39 -1.24
CA THR A 49 8.58 -27.42 -0.04
C THR A 49 9.48 -26.19 -0.07
N SER A 50 9.76 -25.64 1.11
CA SER A 50 10.80 -24.62 1.24
C SER A 50 12.11 -25.16 0.70
N ARG A 51 12.76 -24.39 -0.17
CA ARG A 51 14.04 -24.77 -0.78
C ARG A 51 15.17 -24.29 0.13
N VAL A 52 16.18 -25.14 0.32
CA VAL A 52 17.37 -24.85 1.14
C VAL A 52 18.61 -25.03 0.25
N GLY A 53 19.53 -24.06 0.30
CA GLY A 53 20.77 -24.07 -0.49
C GLY A 53 21.29 -22.67 -0.76
N CYS A 54 22.53 -22.57 -1.23
CA CYS A 54 23.19 -21.29 -1.52
C CYS A 54 22.47 -20.43 -2.57
N SER A 55 21.71 -21.04 -3.49
CA SER A 55 20.88 -20.31 -4.46
C SER A 55 19.57 -19.75 -3.87
N TYR A 56 19.24 -20.09 -2.62
CA TYR A 56 17.96 -19.75 -1.98
C TYR A 56 18.13 -19.00 -0.66
N GLN A 57 19.23 -19.22 0.05
CA GLN A 57 19.52 -18.57 1.32
C GLN A 57 20.25 -17.24 1.10
N ALA A 58 19.93 -16.24 1.92
CA ALA A 58 20.66 -14.98 1.92
C ALA A 58 22.05 -15.15 2.57
N GLU A 59 23.03 -14.39 2.09
CA GLU A 59 24.32 -14.29 2.75
C GLU A 59 24.15 -13.57 4.09
N LEU A 60 24.49 -14.25 5.20
CA LEU A 60 24.46 -13.61 6.51
C LEU A 60 25.70 -12.72 6.64
N PRO A 61 25.53 -11.39 6.78
CA PRO A 61 26.67 -10.52 7.01
C PRO A 61 27.32 -10.84 8.36
N GLU A 62 28.65 -10.74 8.42
CA GLU A 62 29.38 -10.93 9.67
C GLU A 62 28.92 -9.92 10.72
N TYR A 63 28.84 -10.39 11.97
CA TYR A 63 28.56 -9.50 13.09
C TYR A 63 29.74 -8.58 13.33
N VAL A 64 29.61 -7.34 12.87
CA VAL A 64 30.55 -6.27 13.21
C VAL A 64 29.88 -5.44 14.30
N GLY A 65 30.40 -5.53 15.54
CA GLY A 65 29.77 -5.07 16.79
C GLY A 65 29.29 -3.61 16.87
N LYS A 66 29.57 -2.88 17.96
CA LYS A 66 29.16 -1.47 18.08
C LYS A 66 30.02 -0.59 17.16
N ARG A 67 29.72 -0.60 15.86
CA ARG A 67 30.29 0.38 14.92
C ARG A 67 29.64 1.74 15.18
N HIS A 68 30.45 2.79 15.19
CA HIS A 68 29.96 4.13 14.89
C HIS A 68 29.49 4.11 13.43
N LEU A 69 28.18 3.95 13.23
CA LEU A 69 27.59 4.08 11.91
C LEU A 69 27.94 5.49 11.41
N LYS A 70 28.63 5.59 10.28
CA LYS A 70 28.69 6.86 9.56
C LYS A 70 27.24 7.27 9.28
N PRO A 71 26.89 8.56 9.36
CA PRO A 71 25.55 9.01 8.99
C PRO A 71 25.21 8.43 7.62
N ARG A 72 24.00 7.88 7.51
CA ARG A 72 23.53 7.18 6.33
C ARG A 72 23.40 8.20 5.19
N ASN A 73 24.47 8.39 4.41
CA ASN A 73 24.56 9.40 3.36
C ASN A 73 23.72 9.09 2.10
N ARG A 74 22.76 8.16 2.16
CA ARG A 74 21.98 7.77 0.99
C ARG A 74 20.49 7.70 1.33
N LEU A 75 19.76 8.66 0.72
CA LEU A 75 18.39 8.54 0.19
C LEU A 75 17.20 8.82 1.10
N ASN A 76 17.39 9.06 2.40
CA ASN A 76 16.25 9.33 3.27
C ASN A 76 16.15 10.84 3.53
N GLU A 77 15.11 11.45 3.00
CA GLU A 77 14.69 12.81 3.34
C GLU A 77 13.79 12.75 4.58
N THR A 78 14.06 13.59 5.58
CA THR A 78 13.18 13.72 6.74
C THR A 78 11.96 14.50 6.30
N LEU A 79 10.79 13.87 6.31
CA LEU A 79 9.53 14.52 5.90
C LEU A 79 8.80 15.18 7.08
N TRP A 80 9.06 14.72 8.31
CA TRP A 80 8.39 15.22 9.50
C TRP A 80 9.21 14.94 10.75
N ILE A 81 9.26 15.91 11.65
CA ILE A 81 9.76 15.74 13.01
C ILE A 81 8.55 15.96 13.95
N PRO A 82 8.31 15.09 14.95
CA PRO A 82 7.20 15.27 15.90
C PRO A 82 7.44 16.39 16.92
N GLU A 83 8.25 17.40 16.59
CA GLU A 83 8.52 18.57 17.43
C GLU A 83 7.36 19.60 17.40
N ALA A 84 6.42 19.47 16.45
CA ALA A 84 5.18 20.24 16.42
C ALA A 84 4.13 19.68 17.38
N THR A 85 3.67 20.51 18.30
CA THR A 85 2.50 20.20 19.12
C THR A 85 1.24 20.19 18.26
N GLU A 86 0.28 19.30 18.54
CA GLU A 86 -1.06 19.27 17.91
C GLU A 86 -1.73 20.66 17.86
N ASN A 87 -1.39 21.53 18.82
CA ASN A 87 -1.81 22.93 18.88
C ASN A 87 -1.48 23.74 17.62
N ASN A 88 -0.32 23.53 16.99
CA ASN A 88 0.08 24.29 15.79
C ASN A 88 -0.76 23.88 14.58
N ILE A 89 -1.10 22.60 14.48
CA ILE A 89 -1.98 22.06 13.44
C ILE A 89 -3.39 22.64 13.62
N LEU A 90 -3.92 22.58 14.85
CA LEU A 90 -5.23 23.17 15.17
C LEU A 90 -5.28 24.68 14.92
N ALA A 91 -4.22 25.41 15.28
CA ALA A 91 -4.14 26.84 15.05
C ALA A 91 -4.05 27.19 13.56
N LEU A 92 -3.35 26.38 12.77
CA LEU A 92 -3.28 26.53 11.31
C LEU A 92 -4.65 26.31 10.67
N TYR A 93 -5.34 25.20 10.98
CA TYR A 93 -6.70 24.97 10.47
C TYR A 93 -7.67 26.07 10.93
N GLY A 94 -7.55 26.54 12.18
CA GLY A 94 -8.33 27.67 12.69
C GLY A 94 -8.09 28.97 11.92
N THR A 95 -6.88 29.19 11.41
CA THR A 95 -6.51 30.37 10.61
C THR A 95 -7.00 30.26 9.16
N ILE A 96 -6.95 29.06 8.59
CA ILE A 96 -7.35 28.77 7.20
C ILE A 96 -8.89 28.78 7.03
N GLY A 97 -9.64 28.63 8.11
CA GLY A 97 -11.10 28.76 8.12
C GLY A 97 -11.81 27.42 7.91
N THR A 98 -12.05 26.71 9.01
CA THR A 98 -12.82 25.46 9.08
C THR A 98 -14.34 25.64 8.97
N GLU A 99 -14.83 26.61 8.19
CA GLU A 99 -16.29 26.80 8.01
C GLU A 99 -16.90 25.80 7.00
N ARG A 100 -16.06 25.04 6.28
CA ARG A 100 -16.53 24.09 5.24
C ARG A 100 -16.49 22.65 5.73
N LYS A 101 -17.48 21.87 5.27
CA LYS A 101 -17.71 20.44 5.58
C LYS A 101 -16.56 19.50 5.19
N TYR A 102 -15.60 19.97 4.40
CA TYR A 102 -14.43 19.22 3.94
C TYR A 102 -13.18 20.09 4.09
N PRO A 103 -12.02 19.51 4.46
CA PRO A 103 -10.77 20.25 4.52
C PRO A 103 -10.45 20.83 3.14
N LEU A 104 -10.12 22.13 3.11
CA LEU A 104 -9.80 22.86 1.88
C LEU A 104 -8.48 22.38 1.25
N TYR A 105 -7.59 21.84 2.08
CA TYR A 105 -6.24 21.39 1.73
C TYR A 105 -6.06 19.92 2.10
N ASP A 106 -5.15 19.26 1.39
CA ASP A 106 -4.71 17.90 1.72
C ASP A 106 -3.86 17.94 3.00
N ASP A 107 -4.05 16.97 3.90
CA ASP A 107 -3.32 16.90 5.16
C ASP A 107 -1.81 16.78 4.93
N GLU A 108 -1.40 16.13 3.83
CA GLU A 108 0.00 16.06 3.41
C GLU A 108 0.58 17.45 3.08
N GLN A 109 -0.22 18.31 2.44
CA GLN A 109 0.18 19.69 2.13
C GLN A 109 0.35 20.52 3.40
N VAL A 110 -0.62 20.40 4.31
CA VAL A 110 -0.61 21.08 5.61
C VAL A 110 0.61 20.70 6.43
N LEU A 111 0.89 19.40 6.56
CA LEU A 111 2.02 18.90 7.35
C LEU A 111 3.37 19.31 6.74
N HIS A 112 3.48 19.28 5.41
CA HIS A 112 4.69 19.71 4.72
C HIS A 112 4.93 21.22 4.85
N ALA A 113 3.90 22.06 4.71
CA ALA A 113 4.02 23.52 4.89
C ALA A 113 4.44 23.86 6.33
N LEU A 114 3.88 23.14 7.30
CA LEU A 114 4.23 23.31 8.70
C LEU A 114 5.66 22.86 9.00
N TYR A 115 6.13 21.75 8.42
CA TYR A 115 7.52 21.31 8.55
C TYR A 115 8.49 22.30 7.87
N SER A 116 8.15 22.75 6.66
CA SER A 116 9.00 23.63 5.84
C SER A 116 9.16 25.03 6.43
N SER A 117 8.14 25.53 7.13
CA SER A 117 8.17 26.81 7.88
C SER A 117 8.83 26.71 9.26
N GLY A 118 9.36 25.53 9.63
CA GLY A 118 9.87 25.31 10.99
C GLY A 118 8.80 25.49 12.07
N TYR A 119 7.57 25.07 11.77
CA TYR A 119 6.40 25.08 12.65
C TYR A 119 5.82 26.47 12.96
N ARG A 120 6.05 27.45 12.08
CA ARG A 120 5.50 28.80 12.21
C ARG A 120 4.22 28.96 11.40
N ILE A 121 3.12 29.27 12.09
CA ILE A 121 1.77 29.37 11.50
C ILE A 121 1.68 30.40 10.35
N PRO A 122 2.13 31.67 10.47
CA PRO A 122 1.93 32.64 9.39
C PRO A 122 2.71 32.27 8.11
N GLU A 123 3.94 31.79 8.26
CA GLU A 123 4.78 31.34 7.14
C GLU A 123 4.20 30.07 6.48
N ALA A 124 3.60 29.17 7.27
CA ALA A 124 2.93 27.98 6.74
C ALA A 124 1.67 28.32 5.93
N VAL A 125 0.93 29.38 6.30
CA VAL A 125 -0.25 29.82 5.53
C VAL A 125 0.17 30.36 4.17
N GLU A 126 1.23 31.17 4.09
CA GLU A 126 1.74 31.68 2.82
C GLU A 126 2.19 30.54 1.89
N LEU A 127 2.83 29.50 2.44
CA LEU A 127 3.24 28.32 1.68
C LEU A 127 2.09 27.45 1.17
N LEU A 128 0.92 27.50 1.83
CA LEU A 128 -0.26 26.73 1.43
C LEU A 128 -1.02 27.37 0.26
N ASP A 129 -0.91 28.69 0.10
CA ASP A 129 -1.49 29.39 -1.05
C ASP A 129 -0.76 29.03 -2.35
N GLU A 130 0.46 28.47 -2.27
CA GLU A 130 1.18 27.92 -3.40
C GLU A 130 0.63 26.51 -3.75
N ASP A 131 0.13 26.32 -4.97
CA ASP A 131 -0.35 25.01 -5.48
C ASP A 131 0.83 24.06 -5.75
N VAL A 132 1.47 23.60 -4.68
CA VAL A 132 2.64 22.73 -4.72
C VAL A 132 2.21 21.28 -4.55
N SER A 133 2.52 20.48 -5.58
CA SER A 133 2.31 19.04 -5.56
C SER A 133 3.40 18.36 -4.73
N ILE A 134 3.11 18.10 -3.45
CA ILE A 134 4.04 17.48 -2.50
C ILE A 134 4.14 15.97 -2.75
N ASN A 135 5.33 15.40 -2.52
CA ASN A 135 5.69 13.96 -2.62
C ASN A 135 5.16 13.23 -3.86
N SER A 136 4.89 13.95 -4.93
CA SER A 136 4.22 13.37 -6.07
C SER A 136 5.18 12.46 -6.84
N PRO A 137 4.71 11.29 -7.31
CA PRO A 137 5.58 10.29 -7.91
C PRO A 137 6.09 10.79 -9.27
N ARG A 138 7.22 11.51 -9.26
CA ARG A 138 7.83 12.20 -10.41
C ARG A 138 8.14 11.29 -11.61
N ARG A 139 8.22 9.97 -11.39
CA ARG A 139 8.46 8.99 -12.45
C ARG A 139 7.21 8.63 -13.24
N THR A 140 6.04 8.72 -12.64
CA THR A 140 4.79 8.21 -13.21
C THR A 140 3.75 9.28 -13.48
N VAL A 141 3.86 10.42 -12.81
CA VAL A 141 2.93 11.56 -12.93
C VAL A 141 3.71 12.82 -13.28
N THR A 142 3.14 13.64 -14.15
CA THR A 142 3.69 14.95 -14.49
C THR A 142 3.50 15.92 -13.34
N VAL A 143 4.55 16.65 -12.96
CA VAL A 143 4.52 17.67 -11.91
C VAL A 143 4.71 19.05 -12.57
N PRO A 144 3.85 20.06 -12.31
CA PRO A 144 2.69 20.03 -11.41
C PRO A 144 1.54 19.16 -11.94
N ARG A 145 0.69 18.67 -11.04
CA ARG A 145 -0.47 17.85 -11.40
C ARG A 145 -1.39 18.64 -12.33
N LYS A 146 -1.57 18.15 -13.55
CA LYS A 146 -2.48 18.78 -14.51
C LYS A 146 -3.90 18.28 -14.24
N LYS A 147 -4.80 19.19 -13.86
CA LYS A 147 -6.25 18.89 -13.71
C LYS A 147 -6.82 18.33 -15.02
N MET A 148 -7.75 17.38 -14.94
CA MET A 148 -8.43 16.88 -16.14
C MET A 148 -9.45 17.90 -16.64
N THR A 149 -9.48 18.12 -17.95
CA THR A 149 -10.57 18.89 -18.58
C THR A 149 -11.85 18.06 -18.62
N LEU A 150 -13.02 18.71 -18.78
CA LEU A 150 -14.29 17.99 -18.85
C LEU A 150 -14.31 16.95 -19.99
N GLU A 151 -13.78 17.31 -21.16
CA GLU A 151 -13.63 16.44 -22.33
C GLU A 151 -12.73 15.22 -22.03
N GLU A 152 -11.64 15.44 -21.30
CA GLU A 152 -10.73 14.37 -20.90
C GLU A 152 -11.41 13.41 -19.90
N VAL A 153 -12.25 13.93 -18.98
CA VAL A 153 -13.04 13.12 -18.04
C VAL A 153 -14.08 12.28 -18.78
N GLU A 154 -14.78 12.84 -19.76
CA GLU A 154 -15.75 12.11 -20.58
C GLU A 154 -15.07 11.00 -21.39
N SER A 155 -13.95 11.31 -22.03
CA SER A 155 -13.13 10.32 -22.76
C SER A 155 -12.60 9.22 -21.84
N PHE A 156 -12.24 9.56 -20.60
CA PHE A 156 -11.84 8.58 -19.59
C PHE A 156 -12.99 7.63 -19.22
N GLU A 157 -14.19 8.17 -19.00
CA GLU A 157 -15.38 7.40 -18.65
C GLU A 157 -15.76 6.42 -19.75
N GLU A 158 -15.79 6.86 -21.01
CA GLU A 158 -16.01 5.99 -22.17
C GLU A 158 -14.94 4.90 -22.26
N GLY A 159 -13.67 5.27 -22.06
CA GLY A 159 -12.56 4.34 -22.02
C GLY A 159 -12.72 3.26 -20.94
N ILE A 160 -13.13 3.64 -19.73
CA ILE A 160 -13.36 2.72 -18.62
C ILE A 160 -14.53 1.77 -18.89
N VAL A 161 -15.62 2.27 -19.47
CA VAL A 161 -16.80 1.44 -19.81
C VAL A 161 -16.47 0.41 -20.89
N ASN A 162 -15.73 0.83 -21.93
CA ASN A 162 -15.44 -0.02 -23.09
C ASN A 162 -14.26 -0.98 -22.87
N LEU A 163 -13.21 -0.52 -22.18
CA LEU A 163 -11.95 -1.25 -22.05
C LEU A 163 -11.70 -1.79 -20.63
N GLY A 164 -12.59 -1.49 -19.68
CA GLY A 164 -12.40 -1.79 -18.27
C GLY A 164 -11.18 -1.08 -17.70
N LYS A 165 -10.55 -1.65 -16.67
CA LYS A 165 -9.37 -1.07 -15.99
C LYS A 165 -8.05 -1.25 -16.75
N ASN A 166 -8.11 -1.31 -18.08
CA ASN A 166 -6.89 -1.37 -18.90
C ASN A 166 -6.39 0.03 -19.22
N PHE A 167 -5.70 0.64 -18.25
CA PHE A 167 -5.21 2.02 -18.35
C PHE A 167 -4.19 2.24 -19.49
N PHE A 168 -3.48 1.19 -19.93
CA PHE A 168 -2.59 1.28 -21.09
C PHE A 168 -3.37 1.47 -22.40
N LYS A 169 -4.46 0.71 -22.57
CA LYS A 169 -5.32 0.86 -23.75
C LYS A 169 -6.11 2.17 -23.71
N ILE A 170 -6.60 2.57 -22.53
CA ILE A 170 -7.30 3.86 -22.36
C ILE A 170 -6.39 5.02 -22.71
N ARG A 171 -5.14 5.01 -22.21
CA ARG A 171 -4.14 6.00 -22.60
C ARG A 171 -3.97 6.07 -24.11
N ASN A 172 -3.72 4.95 -24.77
CA ASN A 172 -3.41 4.94 -26.19
C ASN A 172 -4.60 5.31 -27.08
N GLY A 173 -5.83 4.98 -26.67
CA GLY A 173 -7.03 5.19 -27.49
C GLY A 173 -7.78 6.49 -27.20
N TYR A 174 -7.87 6.89 -25.92
CA TYR A 174 -8.73 7.99 -25.47
C TYR A 174 -7.93 9.18 -24.97
N LEU A 175 -6.79 8.95 -24.30
CA LEU A 175 -6.03 10.01 -23.60
C LEU A 175 -4.52 9.91 -23.85
N PRO A 176 -4.06 10.13 -25.11
CA PRO A 176 -2.65 9.94 -25.47
C PRO A 176 -1.71 10.97 -24.85
N LEU A 177 -2.23 12.16 -24.52
CA LEU A 177 -1.50 13.25 -23.89
C LEU A 177 -1.27 13.05 -22.39
N ARG A 178 -1.89 12.02 -21.81
CA ARG A 178 -1.72 11.67 -20.39
C ARG A 178 -0.81 10.47 -20.23
N THR A 179 -0.20 10.39 -19.07
CA THR A 179 0.59 9.24 -18.63
C THR A 179 -0.33 8.20 -17.98
N THR A 180 0.07 6.93 -18.01
CA THR A 180 -0.70 5.86 -17.34
C THR A 180 -0.79 6.10 -15.82
N GLY A 181 0.22 6.72 -15.21
CA GLY A 181 0.19 7.07 -13.79
C GLY A 181 -0.89 8.10 -13.47
N GLU A 182 -1.02 9.15 -14.28
CA GLU A 182 -2.10 10.13 -14.12
C GLU A 182 -3.49 9.51 -14.25
N LEU A 183 -3.69 8.55 -15.17
CA LEU A 183 -4.98 7.87 -15.34
C LEU A 183 -5.34 7.00 -14.13
N ILE A 184 -4.35 6.29 -13.57
CA ILE A 184 -4.55 5.46 -12.38
C ILE A 184 -4.86 6.35 -11.18
N GLU A 185 -4.13 7.44 -11.01
CA GLU A 185 -4.37 8.41 -9.95
C GLU A 185 -5.77 9.04 -10.08
N PHE A 186 -6.12 9.50 -11.28
CA PHE A 186 -7.44 10.05 -11.56
C PHE A 186 -8.56 9.03 -11.31
N TYR A 187 -8.37 7.76 -11.65
CA TYR A 187 -9.35 6.70 -11.38
C TYR A 187 -9.76 6.65 -9.90
N TYR A 188 -8.81 6.74 -8.97
CA TYR A 188 -9.12 6.68 -7.54
C TYR A 188 -9.84 7.94 -7.04
N PHE A 189 -9.52 9.12 -7.57
CA PHE A 189 -10.28 10.34 -7.28
C PHE A 189 -11.69 10.28 -7.86
N TRP A 190 -11.80 9.89 -9.13
CA TRP A 190 -13.06 9.82 -9.86
C TRP A 190 -14.02 8.81 -9.24
N LYS A 191 -13.54 7.63 -8.83
CA LYS A 191 -14.35 6.57 -8.22
C LYS A 191 -15.08 7.02 -6.94
N ASN A 192 -14.52 7.99 -6.21
CA ASN A 192 -15.13 8.56 -5.01
C ASN A 192 -15.98 9.80 -5.29
N SER A 193 -16.10 10.23 -6.55
CA SER A 193 -16.86 11.41 -6.95
C SER A 193 -18.32 11.07 -7.21
N SER A 194 -19.23 12.03 -6.99
CA SER A 194 -20.65 11.88 -7.38
C SER A 194 -20.85 11.64 -8.88
N ARG A 195 -19.83 11.92 -9.69
CA ARG A 195 -19.86 11.65 -11.13
C ARG A 195 -19.78 10.16 -11.42
N TYR A 196 -18.98 9.41 -10.65
CA TYR A 196 -18.95 7.96 -10.69
C TYR A 196 -20.31 7.38 -10.33
N ASP A 197 -20.93 7.84 -9.24
CA ASP A 197 -22.27 7.38 -8.82
C ASP A 197 -23.30 7.58 -9.94
N ARG A 198 -23.35 8.76 -10.55
CA ARG A 198 -24.24 9.03 -11.69
C ARG A 198 -23.94 8.14 -12.91
N LEU A 199 -22.68 7.82 -13.16
CA LEU A 199 -22.30 6.91 -14.23
C LEU A 199 -22.73 5.48 -13.91
N VAL A 200 -22.58 5.03 -12.66
CA VAL A 200 -23.08 3.73 -12.18
C VAL A 200 -24.60 3.66 -12.36
N ASP A 201 -25.34 4.69 -11.95
CA ASP A 201 -26.81 4.72 -12.05
C ASP A 201 -27.27 4.67 -13.51
N ARG A 202 -26.68 5.49 -14.39
CA ARG A 202 -26.98 5.49 -15.83
C ARG A 202 -26.70 4.14 -16.48
N LEU A 203 -25.55 3.55 -16.13
CA LEU A 203 -25.20 2.22 -16.63
C LEU A 203 -26.15 1.16 -16.06
N ALA A 204 -26.59 1.33 -14.82
CA ALA A 204 -27.53 0.42 -14.17
C ALA A 204 -28.93 0.43 -14.77
N GLU A 205 -29.37 1.56 -15.30
CA GLU A 205 -30.58 1.64 -16.13
C GLU A 205 -30.39 0.94 -17.48
N SER A 206 -29.16 0.95 -18.02
CA SER A 206 -28.80 0.24 -19.27
C SER A 206 -28.41 -1.24 -19.07
N ILE A 207 -28.37 -1.75 -17.82
CA ILE A 207 -27.85 -3.10 -17.47
C ILE A 207 -28.62 -4.23 -18.13
N ASP A 208 -29.87 -4.04 -18.54
CA ASP A 208 -30.60 -5.05 -19.31
C ASP A 208 -29.96 -5.31 -20.70
N ILE A 209 -28.99 -4.49 -21.12
CA ILE A 209 -28.31 -4.53 -22.42
C ILE A 209 -26.80 -4.88 -22.30
N MET A 210 -26.20 -4.76 -21.11
CA MET A 210 -24.75 -4.93 -20.91
C MET A 210 -24.37 -6.30 -20.33
N ASP A 211 -23.43 -6.97 -21.00
CA ASP A 211 -23.01 -8.34 -20.68
C ASP A 211 -22.28 -8.46 -19.32
N GLY A 212 -22.44 -9.60 -18.64
CA GLY A 212 -21.98 -9.81 -17.26
C GLY A 212 -20.46 -9.73 -17.05
N GLU A 213 -19.70 -9.83 -18.13
CA GLU A 213 -18.24 -9.72 -18.14
C GLU A 213 -17.76 -8.26 -17.98
N ILE A 214 -18.51 -7.30 -18.56
CA ILE A 214 -18.20 -5.85 -18.48
C ILE A 214 -18.44 -5.33 -17.05
N MET A 215 -19.49 -5.84 -16.39
CA MET A 215 -19.83 -5.54 -14.99
C MET A 215 -18.73 -5.98 -14.00
N LYS A 216 -18.07 -7.12 -14.26
CA LYS A 216 -16.94 -7.60 -13.43
C LYS A 216 -15.69 -6.72 -13.56
N LEU A 217 -15.49 -6.10 -14.73
CA LEU A 217 -14.30 -5.28 -15.01
C LEU A 217 -14.42 -3.85 -14.44
N THR A 218 -15.64 -3.37 -14.25
CA THR A 218 -15.93 -2.00 -13.80
C THR A 218 -16.19 -1.86 -12.29
N ASP A 219 -16.21 -2.97 -11.53
CA ASP A 219 -16.67 -3.05 -10.12
C ASP A 219 -18.13 -2.57 -9.90
N LEU A 220 -18.92 -2.43 -10.96
CA LEU A 220 -20.31 -1.97 -10.85
C LEU A 220 -21.17 -3.07 -10.23
N LYS A 221 -21.75 -2.80 -9.05
CA LYS A 221 -22.68 -3.73 -8.41
C LYS A 221 -24.00 -3.71 -9.15
N LYS A 222 -24.53 -4.89 -9.49
CA LYS A 222 -25.87 -5.03 -10.05
C LYS A 222 -26.90 -4.44 -9.08
N PRO A 223 -27.85 -3.59 -9.54
CA PRO A 223 -28.88 -3.06 -8.66
C PRO A 223 -29.65 -4.22 -8.03
N ARG A 224 -29.88 -4.12 -6.72
CA ARG A 224 -30.75 -5.06 -6.01
C ARG A 224 -32.17 -4.77 -6.47
N LYS A 225 -32.76 -5.76 -7.17
CA LYS A 225 -34.18 -5.76 -7.56
C LYS A 225 -35.09 -5.57 -6.36
#